data_AF-A0A2P8GQD4-F1
#
_entry.id   AF-A0A2P8GQD4-F1
#
_cell.length_a   1.000
_cell.length_b   1.000
_cell.length_c   1.000
_cell.angle_alpha   90.00
_cell.angle_beta   90.00
_cell.angle_gamma   90.00
#
_symmetry.space_group_name_H-M   'P 1'
#
loop_
_entity.id
_entity.type
_entity.pdbx_description
1 polymer ?
#
loop_
_entity_poly.entity_id
_entity_poly.type
_entity_poly.pdbx_seq_one_letter_code
_entity_poly.pdbx_strand_id
1 'polypeptide(L)'
;MEHTLRKSGAYGLLLGIALSILFVDYKSVTPLDNGSSVTTYKSGFEYIVTILRFGIIGMFIGLFISWKDFEKKNNTEKKKSYYLEFFIAFFLTSIFIMFALNW
;
A
#
# COMPACT_ATOMS: atom_id res chain seq x y z
N MET A 1 5.53 -21.84 -8.25
CA MET A 1 5.10 -21.03 -7.10
C MET A 1 5.91 -19.73 -7.02
N GLU A 2 7.25 -19.80 -6.99
CA GLU A 2 8.15 -18.64 -6.91
C GLU A 2 7.95 -17.60 -8.03
N HIS A 3 7.87 -18.02 -9.29
CA HIS A 3 7.70 -17.10 -10.41
C HIS A 3 6.36 -16.35 -10.39
N THR A 4 5.28 -16.99 -9.91
CA THR A 4 3.94 -16.37 -9.79
C THR A 4 3.91 -15.35 -8.66
N LEU A 5 4.46 -15.70 -7.49
CA LEU A 5 4.60 -14.78 -6.34
C LEU A 5 5.49 -13.59 -6.67
N ARG A 6 6.61 -13.82 -7.36
CA ARG A 6 7.52 -12.74 -7.78
C ARG A 6 6.83 -11.77 -8.75
N LYS A 7 6.07 -12.30 -9.72
CA LYS A 7 5.26 -11.47 -10.62
C LYS A 7 4.19 -10.69 -9.85
N SER A 8 3.45 -11.34 -8.95
CA SER A 8 2.38 -10.68 -8.22
C SER A 8 2.87 -9.59 -7.26
N GLY A 9 4.02 -9.80 -6.61
CA GLY A 9 4.68 -8.77 -5.82
C GLY A 9 5.08 -7.58 -6.68
N ALA A 10 5.73 -7.81 -7.83
CA ALA A 10 6.12 -6.73 -8.75
C ALA A 10 4.91 -5.95 -9.28
N TYR A 11 3.82 -6.64 -9.67
CA TYR A 11 2.59 -5.99 -10.10
C TYR A 11 1.91 -5.23 -8.96
N GLY A 12 1.88 -5.80 -7.75
CA GLY A 12 1.37 -5.14 -6.56
C GLY A 12 2.14 -3.85 -6.24
N LEU A 13 3.47 -3.88 -6.38
CA LEU A 13 4.33 -2.71 -6.16
C LEU A 13 4.04 -1.61 -7.18
N LEU A 14 3.97 -1.95 -8.47
CA LEU A 14 3.67 -1.00 -9.53
C LEU A 14 2.28 -0.38 -9.36
N LEU A 15 1.29 -1.20 -9.02
CA LEU A 15 -0.08 -0.75 -8.75
C LEU A 15 -0.11 0.17 -7.53
N GLY A 16 0.58 -0.19 -6.44
CA GLY A 16 0.68 0.65 -5.24
C GLY A 16 1.31 2.02 -5.51
N ILE A 17 2.37 2.06 -6.33
CA ILE A 17 2.99 3.32 -6.77
C ILE A 17 2.00 4.13 -7.61
N ALA A 18 1.35 3.50 -8.60
CA ALA A 18 0.41 4.18 -9.48
C ALA A 18 -0.77 4.80 -8.72
N LEU A 19 -1.36 4.07 -7.78
CA LEU A 19 -2.43 4.61 -6.92
C LEU A 19 -1.89 5.73 -6.03
N SER A 20 -0.69 5.59 -5.47
CA SER A 20 -0.13 6.61 -4.60
C SER A 20 0.11 7.93 -5.32
N ILE A 21 0.57 7.91 -6.58
CA ILE A 21 0.73 9.13 -7.38
C ILE A 21 -0.61 9.84 -7.58
N LEU A 22 -1.71 9.10 -7.70
CA LEU A 22 -3.05 9.67 -7.90
C LEU A 22 -3.66 10.26 -6.61
N PHE A 23 -3.40 9.64 -5.46
CA PHE A 23 -4.06 9.99 -4.20
C PHE A 23 -3.21 10.79 -3.22
N VAL A 24 -1.89 10.86 -3.40
CA VAL A 24 -1.03 11.64 -2.51
C VAL A 24 -0.93 13.07 -3.03
N ASP A 25 -1.44 14.00 -2.23
CA ASP A 25 -1.31 15.43 -2.51
C ASP A 25 0.15 15.87 -2.47
N TYR A 26 0.57 16.55 -3.54
CA TYR A 26 1.91 17.13 -3.69
C TYR A 26 2.00 18.56 -3.09
N LYS A 27 0.85 19.19 -2.84
CA LYS A 27 0.76 20.55 -2.27
C LYS A 27 -0.41 20.65 -1.29
N SER A 28 -0.25 21.52 -0.31
CA SER A 28 -1.32 21.99 0.57
C SER A 28 -1.65 23.44 0.22
N VAL A 29 -2.94 23.76 0.10
CA VAL A 29 -3.41 25.13 -0.11
C VAL A 29 -4.16 25.57 1.14
N THR A 30 -3.61 26.53 1.86
CA THR A 30 -4.22 27.09 3.07
C THR A 30 -4.86 28.44 2.70
N PRO A 31 -6.19 28.58 2.80
CA PRO A 31 -6.84 29.87 2.60
C PRO A 31 -6.50 30.82 3.76
N LEU A 32 -6.24 32.08 3.44
CA LEU A 32 -6.10 33.18 4.41
C LEU A 32 -7.41 33.99 4.43
N ASP A 33 -7.79 34.52 5.60
CA ASP A 33 -9.04 35.28 5.82
C ASP A 33 -9.19 36.54 4.95
N ASN A 34 -8.11 37.03 4.36
CA ASN A 34 -8.08 38.18 3.46
C ASN A 34 -8.26 37.81 1.97
N GLY A 35 -8.81 36.62 1.68
CA GLY A 35 -9.07 36.15 0.30
C GLY A 35 -7.82 35.72 -0.48
N SER A 36 -6.67 35.69 0.19
CA SER A 36 -5.41 35.17 -0.36
C SER A 36 -5.25 33.69 -0.02
N SER A 37 -4.38 32.95 -0.72
CA SER A 37 -4.06 31.57 -0.39
C SER A 37 -2.56 31.36 -0.34
N VAL A 38 -2.09 30.59 0.65
CA VAL A 38 -0.70 30.13 0.73
C VAL A 38 -0.64 28.71 0.18
N THR A 39 0.20 28.51 -0.83
CA THR A 39 0.48 27.17 -1.35
C THR A 39 1.80 26.69 -0.80
N THR A 40 1.76 25.63 0.02
CA THR A 40 2.94 24.97 0.56
C THR A 40 3.15 23.66 -0.18
N TYR A 41 4.26 23.55 -0.91
CA TYR A 41 4.64 22.32 -1.59
C TYR A 41 5.30 21.36 -0.59
N LYS A 42 4.98 20.06 -0.68
CA LYS A 42 5.73 19.05 0.06
C LYS A 42 7.17 18.99 -0.45
N SER A 43 8.10 18.68 0.44
CA SER A 43 9.47 18.37 0.04
C SER A 43 9.45 17.19 -0.94
N GLY A 44 10.18 17.31 -2.05
CA GLY A 44 10.24 16.25 -3.07
C GLY A 44 10.68 14.91 -2.49
N PHE A 45 11.59 14.93 -1.50
CA PHE A 45 12.03 13.72 -0.80
C PHE A 45 10.90 13.08 0.01
N GLU A 46 10.14 13.87 0.78
CA GLU A 46 9.01 13.38 1.58
C GLU A 46 7.90 12.81 0.70
N TYR A 47 7.64 13.44 -0.44
CA TYR A 47 6.66 12.96 -1.41
C TYR A 47 7.08 11.60 -2.00
N ILE A 48 8.33 11.46 -2.45
CA ILE A 48 8.86 10.20 -2.99
C ILE A 48 8.82 9.09 -1.93
N VAL A 49 9.23 9.39 -0.69
CA VAL A 49 9.19 8.42 0.41
C VAL A 49 7.76 7.98 0.70
N THR A 50 6.80 8.91 0.65
CA THR A 50 5.37 8.59 0.83
C THR A 50 4.89 7.64 -0.26
N ILE A 51 5.20 7.93 -1.53
CA ILE A 51 4.85 7.06 -2.66
C ILE A 51 5.45 5.66 -2.51
N LEU A 52 6.73 5.59 -2.16
CA LEU A 52 7.43 4.32 -2.02
C LEU A 52 6.82 3.46 -0.91
N ARG A 53 6.39 4.08 0.21
CA ARG A 53 5.67 3.38 1.28
C ARG A 53 4.39 2.73 0.77
N PHE A 54 3.56 3.46 0.03
CA PHE A 54 2.34 2.91 -0.58
C PHE A 54 2.64 1.85 -1.65
N GLY A 55 3.73 1.98 -2.40
CA GLY A 55 4.22 0.95 -3.31
C GLY A 55 4.55 -0.35 -2.60
N ILE A 56 5.28 -0.29 -1.48
CA ILE A 56 5.61 -1.47 -0.67
C ILE A 56 4.33 -2.11 -0.11
N ILE A 57 3.37 -1.31 0.33
CA ILE A 57 2.06 -1.81 0.77
C ILE A 57 1.35 -2.57 -0.35
N GLY A 58 1.31 -2.00 -1.56
CA GLY A 58 0.75 -2.66 -2.74
C GLY A 58 1.45 -3.99 -3.08
N MET A 59 2.79 -4.05 -2.92
CA MET A 59 3.57 -5.27 -3.10
C MET A 59 3.09 -6.40 -2.18
N PHE A 60 2.91 -6.10 -0.88
CA PHE A 60 2.44 -7.07 0.09
C PHE A 60 1.00 -7.53 -0.19
N ILE A 61 0.12 -6.63 -0.64
CA ILE A 61 -1.24 -6.98 -1.07
C ILE A 61 -1.20 -7.93 -2.28
N GLY A 62 -0.37 -7.62 -3.29
CA GLY A 62 -0.21 -8.48 -4.47
C GLY A 62 0.34 -9.87 -4.15
N LEU A 63 1.27 -9.96 -3.20
CA LEU A 63 1.77 -11.23 -2.68
C LEU A 63 0.67 -12.02 -1.97
N PHE A 64 -0.12 -11.35 -1.12
CA PHE A 64 -1.21 -11.99 -0.38
C PHE A 64 -2.27 -12.60 -1.28
N ILE A 65 -2.75 -11.84 -2.27
CA ILE A 65 -3.80 -12.28 -3.19
C ILE A 65 -3.33 -13.52 -3.96
N SER A 66 -2.13 -13.48 -4.52
CA SER A 66 -1.60 -14.61 -5.29
C SER A 66 -1.27 -15.83 -4.44
N TRP A 67 -0.86 -15.63 -3.19
CA TRP A 67 -0.68 -16.73 -2.25
C TRP A 67 -2.02 -17.41 -1.93
N LYS A 68 -3.06 -16.63 -1.62
CA LYS A 68 -4.42 -17.14 -1.35
C LYS A 68 -5.02 -17.86 -2.56
N ASP A 69 -4.83 -17.33 -3.77
CA ASP A 69 -5.26 -17.99 -5.01
C ASP A 69 -4.51 -19.31 -5.25
N PHE A 70 -3.22 -19.36 -4.93
CA PHE A 70 -2.43 -20.58 -5.04
C PHE A 70 -2.90 -21.66 -4.04
N GLU A 71 -3.15 -21.28 -2.78
CA GLU A 71 -3.68 -22.19 -1.75
C GLU A 71 -5.05 -22.74 -2.14
N LYS A 72 -5.95 -21.87 -2.63
CA LYS A 72 -7.28 -22.25 -3.10
C LYS A 72 -7.22 -23.26 -4.25
N LYS A 73 -6.28 -23.09 -5.18
CA LYS A 73 -6.17 -23.93 -6.39
C LYS A 73 -5.58 -25.31 -6.11
N ASN A 74 -4.70 -25.43 -5.11
CA ASN A 74 -3.96 -26.66 -4.87
C ASN A 74 -4.62 -27.65 -3.91
N ASN A 75 -5.81 -27.37 -3.34
CA ASN A 75 -6.56 -28.28 -2.45
C ASN A 75 -5.66 -28.99 -1.41
N THR A 76 -4.56 -28.34 -1.01
CA THR A 76 -3.55 -28.93 -0.16
C THR A 76 -4.17 -29.16 1.20
N GLU A 77 -4.18 -30.41 1.66
CA GLU A 77 -4.74 -30.78 2.95
C GLU A 77 -4.19 -29.90 4.07
N LYS A 78 -5.03 -28.98 4.54
CA LYS A 78 -5.20 -28.47 5.92
C LYS A 78 -3.96 -28.24 6.79
N LYS A 79 -2.76 -27.94 6.27
CA LYS A 79 -1.80 -27.13 7.04
C LYS A 79 -2.18 -25.67 6.87
N LYS A 80 -3.24 -25.26 7.58
CA LYS A 80 -3.68 -23.86 7.67
C LYS A 80 -2.49 -23.01 8.11
N SER A 81 -1.98 -22.19 7.20
CA SER A 81 -0.90 -21.24 7.50
C SER A 81 -1.48 -20.00 8.19
N TYR A 82 -2.00 -20.20 9.40
CA TYR A 82 -2.62 -19.15 10.19
C TYR A 82 -1.71 -17.94 10.42
N TYR A 83 -0.40 -18.18 10.55
CA TYR A 83 0.57 -17.13 10.86
C TYR A 83 0.72 -16.11 9.72
N LEU A 84 0.67 -16.55 8.47
CA LEU A 84 0.89 -15.65 7.33
C LEU A 84 -0.38 -14.87 6.99
N GLU A 85 -1.56 -15.48 7.10
CA GLU A 85 -2.84 -14.77 7.04
C GLU A 85 -2.97 -13.73 8.17
N PHE A 86 -2.63 -14.11 9.40
CA PHE A 86 -2.67 -13.22 10.56
C PHE A 86 -1.66 -12.07 10.44
N PHE A 87 -0.42 -12.35 10.01
CA PHE A 87 0.58 -11.33 9.77
C PHE A 87 0.11 -10.29 8.75
N ILE A 88 -0.51 -10.73 7.65
CA ILE A 88 -0.96 -9.81 6.59
C ILE A 88 -2.21 -9.05 7.03
N ALA A 89 -3.16 -9.69 7.72
CA ALA A 89 -4.32 -9.01 8.27
C ALA A 89 -3.89 -7.93 9.29
N PHE A 90 -2.97 -8.27 10.19
CA PHE A 90 -2.40 -7.33 11.17
C PHE A 90 -1.62 -6.20 10.51
N PHE A 91 -0.85 -6.51 9.47
CA PHE A 91 -0.11 -5.52 8.70
C PHE A 91 -1.08 -4.54 8.00
N LEU A 92 -2.12 -5.05 7.34
CA LEU A 92 -3.13 -4.21 6.68
C LEU A 92 -3.94 -3.36 7.66
N THR A 93 -4.31 -3.89 8.83
CA THR A 93 -4.99 -3.09 9.86
C THR A 93 -4.07 -2.03 10.42
N SER A 94 -2.77 -2.32 10.62
CA SER A 94 -1.81 -1.31 11.08
C SER A 94 -1.64 -0.15 10.07
N ILE A 95 -1.65 -0.45 8.78
CA ILE A 95 -1.63 0.56 7.70
C ILE A 95 -2.92 1.38 7.72
N PHE A 96 -4.07 0.73 7.87
CA PHE A 96 -5.36 1.41 7.93
C PHE A 96 -5.45 2.34 9.13
N ILE A 97 -4.97 1.89 10.30
CA ILE A 97 -4.86 2.72 11.51
C ILE A 97 -3.92 3.90 11.28
N MET A 98 -2.76 3.67 10.65
CA MET A 98 -1.82 4.75 10.32
C MET A 98 -2.45 5.77 9.38
N PHE A 99 -3.26 5.33 8.41
CA PHE A 99 -3.97 6.23 7.50
C PHE A 99 -5.10 7.00 8.20
N ALA A 100 -5.88 6.33 9.06
CA ALA A 100 -7.00 6.93 9.80
C ALA A 100 -6.55 7.91 10.90
N LEU A 101 -5.38 7.69 11.50
CA LEU A 101 -4.83 8.55 12.57
C LEU A 101 -3.90 9.65 12.07
N ASN A 102 -3.47 9.61 10.80
CA ASN A 102 -2.62 10.65 10.21
C ASN A 102 -3.44 11.73 9.48
N TRP A 103 -4.70 11.90 9.91
CA TRP A 103 -5.62 12.99 9.59
C TRP A 103 -5.91 13.81 10.85
#